data_AF-A0A2D9TN56-F1
#
_entry.id   AF-A0A2D9TN56-F1
#
_cell.length_a   1.000
_cell.length_b   1.000
_cell.length_c   1.000
_cell.angle_alpha   90.00
_cell.angle_beta   90.00
_cell.angle_gamma   90.00
#
_symmetry.space_group_name_H-M   'P 1'
#
loop_
_entity.id
_entity.type
_entity.pdbx_description
1 polymer ?
#
loop_
_entity_poly.entity_id
_entity_poly.type
_entity_poly.pdbx_seq_one_letter_code
_entity_poly.pdbx_strand_id
1 'polypeptide(L)' 'MRFFYILFFLIISSQEDLLSQKKNKIIENHLEKVSINALKWRSVGPALTSGRVSDIAVNKNNPFEYYV' A
#
# COMPACT_ATOMS: atom_id res chain seq x y z
N MET A 1 9.65 13.39 -50.25
CA MET A 1 10.37 14.19 -49.22
C MET A 1 9.47 15.19 -48.50
N ARG A 2 8.61 15.96 -49.17
CA ARG A 2 7.75 16.96 -48.53
C ARG A 2 6.68 16.39 -47.59
N PHE A 3 6.16 15.19 -47.90
CA PHE A 3 5.18 14.48 -47.07
C PHE A 3 5.75 14.04 -45.70
N PHE A 4 7.04 13.69 -45.64
CA PHE A 4 7.70 13.31 -44.39
C PHE A 4 7.82 14.49 -43.41
N TYR A 5 8.02 15.71 -43.90
CA TYR A 5 8.06 16.90 -43.05
C TYR A 5 6.72 17.25 -42.43
N ILE A 6 5.61 16.98 -43.14
CA ILE A 6 4.26 17.19 -42.64
C ILE A 6 3.94 16.18 -41.53
N LEU A 7 4.35 14.92 -41.71
CA LEU A 7 4.17 13.88 -40.70
C LEU A 7 4.98 14.18 -39.43
N PHE A 8 6.20 14.71 -39.59
CA PHE A 8 7.06 15.09 -38.47
C PHE A 8 6.48 16.28 -37.68
N PHE A 9 5.91 17.27 -38.38
CA PHE A 9 5.26 18.43 -37.76
C PHE A 9 4.03 18.03 -36.93
N LEU A 10 3.25 17.06 -37.40
CA LEU A 10 2.04 16.56 -36.72
C LEU A 10 2.34 15.85 -35.38
N ILE A 11 3.51 15.22 -35.27
CA ILE A 11 3.93 14.50 -34.05
C ILE A 11 4.34 15.49 -32.96
N ILE A 12 4.98 16.61 -33.32
CA ILE A 12 5.47 17.62 -32.38
C ILE A 12 4.32 18.44 -31.78
N SER A 13 3.28 18.73 -32.55
CA SER A 13 2.13 19.51 -32.09
C SER A 13 1.17 18.73 -31.17
N SER A 14 1.44 17.46 -30.87
CA SER A 14 0.62 16.64 -29.94
C SER A 14 1.01 16.78 -28.46
N GLN A 15 1.98 17.63 -28.14
CA GLN A 15 2.46 17.85 -26.77
C GLN A 15 1.79 19.06 -26.10
N GLU A 16 0.49 18.99 -25.87
CA GLU A 16 -0.17 19.91 -24.93
C GLU A 16 -0.61 19.17 -23.66
N ASP A 17 -0.15 19.72 -22.53
CA ASP A 17 -0.56 19.51 -21.13
C ASP A 17 -0.07 18.29 -20.32
N LEU A 18 1.25 18.18 -20.13
CA LEU A 18 1.85 17.37 -19.05
C LEU A 18 1.96 18.10 -17.68
N LEU A 19 1.41 19.32 -17.52
CA LEU A 19 1.57 20.16 -16.32
C LEU A 19 0.27 20.65 -15.65
N SER A 20 -0.92 20.20 -16.08
CA SER A 20 -2.20 20.81 -15.66
C SER A 20 -2.72 20.41 -14.26
N GLN A 21 -2.11 19.48 -13.52
CA GLN A 21 -2.62 19.10 -12.19
C GLN A 21 -1.54 18.98 -11.10
N LYS A 22 -0.83 20.07 -10.80
CA LYS A 22 -0.28 20.26 -9.44
C LYS A 22 -1.18 21.15 -8.61
N LYS A 23 -2.47 20.82 -8.54
CA LYS A 23 -3.28 21.24 -7.40
C LYS A 23 -2.82 20.33 -6.26
N ASN A 24 -2.31 20.91 -5.16
CA ASN A 24 -2.26 20.20 -3.88
C ASN A 24 -3.72 19.90 -3.49
N LYS A 25 -4.33 18.91 -4.16
CA LYS A 25 -5.54 18.29 -3.70
C LYS A 25 -5.08 17.57 -2.44
N ILE A 26 -5.45 18.13 -1.29
CA ILE A 26 -5.47 17.34 -0.05
C ILE A 26 -6.17 16.05 -0.47
N ILE A 27 -5.42 14.95 -0.47
CA ILE A 27 -5.97 13.65 -0.78
C ILE A 27 -6.90 13.38 0.38
N GLU A 28 -8.15 13.81 0.25
CA GLU A 28 -9.20 13.50 1.20
C GLU A 28 -9.34 11.99 1.16
N ASN A 29 -8.79 11.34 2.17
CA ASN A 29 -8.91 9.92 2.33
C ASN A 29 -10.36 9.63 2.73
N HIS A 30 -11.21 9.39 1.74
CA HIS A 30 -12.63 9.07 1.92
C HIS A 30 -12.83 7.83 2.80
N LEU A 31 -11.81 6.98 2.94
CA LEU A 31 -11.80 5.83 3.87
C LEU A 31 -11.75 6.28 5.34
N GLU A 32 -11.29 7.50 5.62
CA GLU A 32 -11.28 8.08 6.98
C GLU A 32 -12.69 8.52 7.41
N LYS A 33 -13.54 8.88 6.44
CA LYS A 33 -14.96 9.20 6.69
C LYS A 33 -15.82 7.97 6.97
N VAL A 34 -15.35 6.79 6.57
CA VAL A 34 -16.02 5.51 6.81
C VAL A 34 -15.40 4.86 8.04
N SER A 35 -16.22 4.45 9.01
CA SER A 35 -15.73 3.80 10.24
C SER A 35 -15.27 2.36 10.00
N ILE A 36 -14.13 2.19 9.31
CA ILE A 36 -13.50 0.88 9.05
C ILE A 36 -12.83 0.27 10.29
N ASN A 37 -12.91 0.92 11.44
CA ASN A 37 -12.37 0.41 12.71
C ASN A 37 -12.89 -0.99 13.05
N ALA A 38 -14.12 -1.33 12.66
CA ALA A 38 -14.70 -2.66 12.86
C ALA A 38 -14.02 -3.75 12.00
N LEU A 39 -13.33 -3.38 10.93
CA LEU A 39 -12.60 -4.28 10.03
C LEU A 39 -11.12 -4.43 10.41
N LYS A 40 -10.67 -3.78 11.49
CA LYS A 40 -9.28 -3.90 11.93
C LYS A 40 -9.01 -5.31 12.43
N TRP A 41 -7.93 -5.91 11.95
CA TRP A 41 -7.36 -7.10 12.55
C TRP A 41 -7.06 -6.83 14.01
N ARG A 42 -7.73 -7.58 14.89
CA ARG A 42 -7.55 -7.48 16.33
C ARG A 42 -7.43 -8.88 16.89
N SER A 43 -6.64 -9.04 17.94
CA SER A 43 -6.72 -10.24 18.76
C SER A 43 -8.11 -10.26 19.41
N VAL A 44 -8.83 -11.37 19.22
CA VAL A 44 -9.91 -11.74 20.13
C VAL A 44 -9.20 -12.29 21.36
N GLY A 45 -9.66 -11.92 22.56
CA GLY A 45 -8.94 -12.13 23.82
C GLY A 45 -8.43 -13.56 24.02
N PRO A 46 -7.54 -13.80 25.00
CA PRO A 46 -6.98 -15.13 25.23
C PRO A 46 -8.12 -16.13 25.27
N ALA A 47 -8.09 -17.13 24.39
CA ALA A 47 -9.11 -18.15 24.45
C ALA A 47 -9.07 -18.73 25.86
N LEU A 48 -10.20 -18.74 26.57
CA LEU A 48 -10.33 -19.31 27.92
C LEU A 48 -9.76 -20.74 27.97
N THR A 49 -9.83 -21.42 26.83
CA THR A 49 -9.28 -22.75 26.55
C THR A 49 -8.13 -22.65 25.54
N SER A 50 -7.24 -21.66 25.68
CA SER A 50 -6.06 -21.43 24.83
C SER A 50 -5.57 -22.75 24.26
N GLY A 51 -5.53 -22.86 22.92
CA GLY A 51 -5.13 -24.09 22.25
C GLY A 51 -3.85 -24.64 22.89
N ARG A 52 -3.70 -25.97 22.88
CA ARG A 52 -2.54 -26.60 23.52
C ARG A 52 -1.26 -26.13 22.81
N VAL A 53 -0.36 -25.50 23.55
CA VAL A 53 1.04 -25.31 23.13
C VAL A 53 1.76 -26.63 23.36
N SER A 54 2.25 -27.25 22.29
CA SER A 54 2.89 -28.58 22.38
C SER A 54 4.38 -28.51 22.70
N ASP A 55 5.06 -27.43 22.30
CA ASP A 55 6.50 -27.25 22.47
C ASP A 55 6.86 -25.76 22.43
N ILE A 56 8.01 -25.40 22.97
CA ILE A 56 8.58 -24.04 22.90
C ILE A 56 10.06 -24.18 22.53
N ALA A 57 10.47 -23.53 21.45
CA ALA A 57 11.86 -23.52 21.02
C ALA A 57 12.61 -22.30 21.57
N VAL A 58 13.85 -22.49 22.02
CA VAL A 58 14.74 -21.42 22.50
C VAL A 58 15.82 -21.15 21.46
N ASN A 59 16.08 -19.87 21.15
CA ASN A 59 17.20 -19.50 20.29
C ASN A 59 18.52 -19.87 20.95
N LYS A 60 19.33 -20.72 20.30
CA LYS A 60 20.65 -21.17 20.81
C LYS A 60 21.65 -20.03 21.01
N ASN A 61 21.55 -18.95 20.22
CA ASN A 61 22.48 -17.82 20.28
C ASN A 61 22.01 -16.72 21.25
N ASN A 62 20.72 -16.70 21.58
CA ASN A 62 20.11 -15.73 22.49
C ASN A 62 19.09 -16.44 23.39
N PRO A 63 19.45 -16.79 24.64
CA PRO A 63 18.56 -17.54 25.54
C PRO A 63 17.33 -16.74 26.01
N PHE A 64 17.22 -15.46 25.65
CA PHE A 64 16.07 -14.61 25.97
C PHE A 64 15.07 -14.49 24.81
N GLU A 65 15.22 -15.29 23.75
CA GLU A 65 14.29 -15.35 22.61
C GLU A 65 13.64 -16.74 22.50
N TYR A 66 12.30 -16.74 22.42
CA TYR A 66 11.46 -17.94 22.53
C TYR A 66 10.43 -17.97 21.39
N TYR A 67 10.18 -19.17 20.86
CA TYR A 67 9.17 -19.43 19.84
C TYR A 67 8.16 -20.44 20.36
N VAL A 68 6.88 -20.15 20.16
CA VAL A 68 5.72 -20.92 20.62
C VAL A 68 4.97 -21.49 19.43
#